data_AF-A0A0H5BA04-F1
#
_entry.id   AF-A0A0H5BA04-F1
#
_cell.length_a   1.000
_cell.length_b   1.000
_cell.length_c   1.000
_cell.angle_alpha   90.00
_cell.angle_beta   90.00
_cell.angle_gamma   90.00
#
_symmetry.space_group_name_H-M   'P 1'
#
loop_
_entity.id
_entity.type
_entity.pdbx_description
1 polymer ?
#
loop_
_entity_poly.entity_id
_entity_poly.type
_entity_poly.pdbx_seq_one_letter_code
_entity_poly.pdbx_strand_id
1 'polypeptide(L)'
;MCDYSLHHVASRPAKVGETLVSTTFPNSITRGFTSPDEPNVAVCLLPGTELGFEKNVECEFAYGMLSNKTVGANLARFRQVNLENPYLHHDALEFPNGETVLVTHLCQGQRATVLQLPAGVSGEADHHHPADEDAEPATAPTEEAGQRPPALAGAMASD
;
A
#
# COMPACT_ATOMS: atom_id res chain seq x y z
N MET A 1 -10.77 -1.70 2.29
CA MET A 1 -9.55 -2.54 2.33
C MET A 1 -8.39 -1.58 2.48
N CYS A 2 -7.55 -1.72 3.50
CA CYS A 2 -6.35 -0.88 3.57
C CYS A 2 -5.43 -1.26 2.42
N ASP A 3 -4.99 -0.26 1.65
CA ASP A 3 -4.09 -0.43 0.52
C ASP A 3 -2.65 -0.63 1.02
N TYR A 4 -2.47 -1.65 1.85
CA TYR A 4 -1.13 -2.15 2.10
C TYR A 4 -0.66 -2.66 0.75
N SER A 5 0.38 -2.05 0.19
CA SER A 5 1.17 -2.57 -0.96
C SER A 5 1.81 -3.96 -0.68
N LEU A 6 1.29 -4.67 0.34
CA LEU A 6 1.48 -6.05 0.71
C LEU A 6 0.47 -6.94 -0.05
N HIS A 7 0.47 -6.91 -1.39
CA HIS A 7 -0.48 -7.63 -2.25
C HIS A 7 -0.56 -9.16 -2.00
N HIS A 8 0.33 -9.71 -1.17
CA HIS A 8 0.41 -11.14 -0.86
C HIS A 8 0.34 -11.46 0.63
N VAL A 9 0.05 -10.49 1.50
CA VAL A 9 -0.08 -10.71 2.95
C VAL A 9 -1.54 -10.63 3.34
N ALA A 10 -2.05 -11.67 4.02
CA ALA A 10 -3.39 -11.65 4.59
C ALA A 10 -3.54 -10.46 5.56
N SER A 11 -4.67 -9.78 5.55
CA SER A 11 -4.86 -8.58 6.35
C SER A 11 -6.22 -8.54 7.05
N ARG A 12 -6.28 -7.87 8.20
CA ARG A 12 -7.51 -7.69 8.99
C ARG A 12 -7.52 -6.35 9.71
N PRO A 13 -8.69 -5.80 10.08
CA PRO A 13 -8.75 -4.56 10.85
C PRO A 13 -8.21 -4.71 12.27
N ALA A 14 -7.65 -3.62 12.80
CA ALA A 14 -7.27 -3.48 14.19
C ALA A 14 -8.48 -3.43 15.14
N LYS A 15 -8.30 -3.92 16.36
CA LYS A 15 -9.32 -3.87 17.43
C LYS A 15 -8.81 -3.05 18.61
N VAL A 16 -9.70 -2.33 19.27
CA VAL A 16 -9.37 -1.60 20.51
C VAL A 16 -8.89 -2.57 21.59
N GLY A 17 -7.82 -2.21 22.30
CA GLY A 17 -7.17 -3.03 23.32
C GLY A 17 -6.24 -4.12 22.78
N GLU A 18 -6.14 -4.27 21.45
CA GLU A 18 -5.25 -5.24 20.83
C GLU A 18 -3.78 -4.80 20.92
N THR A 19 -2.89 -5.73 21.24
CA THR A 19 -1.45 -5.52 21.14
C THR A 19 -0.97 -5.82 19.73
N LEU A 20 -0.19 -4.89 19.18
CA LEU A 20 0.43 -4.94 17.87
C LEU A 20 1.94 -4.95 18.02
N VAL A 21 2.63 -5.54 17.04
CA VAL A 21 4.07 -5.57 16.92
C VAL A 21 4.47 -5.03 15.55
N SER A 22 5.41 -4.09 15.50
CA SER A 22 6.01 -3.65 14.24
C SER A 22 6.82 -4.81 13.64
N THR A 23 6.54 -5.16 12.39
CA THR A 23 7.22 -6.28 11.72
C THR A 23 7.43 -6.01 10.23
N THR A 24 8.42 -6.70 9.67
CA THR A 24 8.61 -6.80 8.23
C THR A 24 8.04 -8.15 7.78
N PHE A 25 7.14 -8.13 6.81
CA PHE A 25 6.50 -9.35 6.33
C PHE A 25 7.42 -10.13 5.37
N PRO A 26 7.35 -11.48 5.35
CA PRO A 26 8.04 -12.27 4.35
C PRO A 26 7.66 -11.82 2.93
N ASN A 27 8.65 -11.68 2.06
CA ASN A 27 8.48 -11.20 0.68
C ASN A 27 8.01 -9.74 0.53
N SER A 28 8.11 -8.95 1.60
CA SER A 28 7.90 -7.51 1.57
C SER A 28 9.09 -6.77 2.16
N ILE A 29 9.44 -5.63 1.57
CA ILE A 29 10.39 -4.68 2.15
C ILE A 29 9.71 -3.72 3.14
N THR A 30 8.39 -3.73 3.19
CA THR A 30 7.59 -2.75 3.92
C THR A 30 7.34 -3.22 5.34
N ARG A 31 7.51 -2.29 6.28
CA ARG A 31 7.12 -2.51 7.68
C ARG A 31 5.62 -2.28 7.86
N GLY A 32 5.02 -3.07 8.71
CA GLY A 32 3.65 -2.87 9.16
C GLY A 32 3.47 -3.37 10.58
N PHE A 33 2.21 -3.57 10.96
CA PHE A 33 1.84 -4.11 12.26
C PHE A 33 1.23 -5.49 12.12
N THR A 34 1.46 -6.34 13.11
CA THR A 34 0.83 -7.65 13.24
C THR A 34 0.43 -7.90 14.70
N SER A 35 -0.46 -8.85 14.95
CA SER A 35 -0.67 -9.36 16.31
C SER A 35 0.48 -10.30 16.70
N PRO A 36 0.95 -10.29 17.96
CA PRO A 36 1.88 -11.29 18.46
C PRO A 36 1.43 -12.75 18.21
N ASP A 37 0.12 -12.98 18.17
CA ASP A 37 -0.49 -14.31 18.00
C ASP A 37 -0.68 -14.69 16.52
N GLU A 38 -0.64 -13.72 15.60
CA GLU A 38 -0.91 -13.91 14.17
C GLU A 38 0.18 -13.25 13.29
N PRO A 39 1.47 -13.63 13.42
CA PRO A 39 2.60 -12.88 12.84
C PRO A 39 2.61 -12.77 11.31
N ASN A 40 1.81 -13.59 10.61
CA ASN A 40 1.69 -13.59 9.16
C ASN A 40 0.47 -12.79 8.65
N VAL A 41 -0.28 -12.15 9.55
CA VAL A 41 -1.46 -11.35 9.23
C VAL A 41 -1.16 -9.89 9.53
N ALA A 42 -1.29 -9.04 8.51
CA ALA A 42 -1.16 -7.60 8.67
C ALA A 42 -2.38 -7.02 9.38
N VAL A 43 -2.13 -6.25 10.43
CA VAL A 43 -3.17 -5.52 11.14
C VAL A 43 -3.29 -4.12 10.54
N CYS A 44 -4.48 -3.88 9.99
CA CYS A 44 -4.85 -2.70 9.26
C CYS A 44 -5.35 -1.60 10.21
N LEU A 45 -4.72 -0.43 10.16
CA LEU A 45 -5.09 0.73 10.97
C LEU A 45 -5.88 1.73 10.13
N LEU A 46 -6.95 2.27 10.70
CA LEU A 46 -7.70 3.37 10.09
C LEU A 46 -7.00 4.70 10.40
N PRO A 47 -6.93 5.66 9.45
CA PRO A 47 -6.47 7.02 9.73
C PRO A 47 -7.22 7.60 10.94
N GLY A 48 -6.45 8.00 11.95
CA GLY A 48 -6.95 8.49 13.22
C GLY A 48 -6.94 7.47 14.37
N THR A 49 -6.58 6.21 14.12
CA THR A 49 -6.36 5.20 15.17
C THR A 49 -5.23 5.64 16.09
N GLU A 50 -5.43 5.56 17.40
CA GLU A 50 -4.39 5.93 18.37
C GLU A 50 -3.72 4.70 18.94
N LEU A 51 -2.39 4.76 19.06
CA LEU A 51 -1.51 3.69 19.51
C LEU A 51 -0.72 4.16 20.73
N GLY A 52 -0.70 3.33 21.77
CA GLY A 52 0.16 3.48 22.94
C GLY A 52 1.28 2.46 22.90
N PHE A 53 2.50 2.91 22.62
CA PHE A 53 3.71 2.09 22.62
C PHE A 53 4.17 1.79 24.06
N GLU A 54 4.71 0.59 24.26
CA GLU A 54 5.26 0.18 25.56
C GLU A 54 6.51 0.98 25.95
N LYS A 55 7.24 1.50 24.94
CA LYS A 55 8.46 2.29 25.09
C LYS A 55 8.38 3.51 24.17
N ASN A 56 9.33 4.43 24.32
CA ASN A 56 9.50 5.52 23.35
C ASN A 56 9.74 4.93 21.96
N VAL A 57 9.07 5.52 20.96
CA VAL A 57 9.18 5.04 19.59
C VAL A 57 10.59 5.26 19.05
N GLU A 58 11.13 4.22 18.45
CA GLU A 58 12.43 4.19 17.78
C GLU A 58 12.25 4.04 16.27
N CYS A 59 13.09 4.75 15.53
CA CYS A 59 13.10 4.74 14.07
C CYS A 59 14.48 4.37 13.57
N GLU A 60 14.53 3.50 12.57
CA GLU A 60 15.73 3.17 11.83
C GLU A 60 16.19 4.40 11.05
N PHE A 61 17.38 4.88 11.37
CA PHE A 61 18.02 5.92 10.57
C PHE A 61 18.81 5.27 9.45
N ALA A 62 18.64 5.78 8.22
CA ALA A 62 19.29 5.24 7.02
C ALA A 62 19.14 3.70 6.89
N TYR A 63 17.93 3.18 7.11
CA TYR A 63 17.62 1.73 7.03
C TYR A 63 18.55 0.85 7.89
N GLY A 64 18.90 1.32 9.09
CA GLY A 64 19.73 0.57 10.04
C GLY A 64 21.24 0.73 9.83
N MET A 65 21.69 1.61 8.92
CA MET A 65 23.12 1.90 8.74
C MET A 65 23.71 2.79 9.85
N LEU A 66 22.88 3.54 10.59
CA LEU A 66 23.31 4.35 11.75
C LEU A 66 22.44 4.07 12.96
N SER A 67 22.83 4.63 14.11
CA SER A 67 22.07 4.57 15.36
C SER A 67 20.62 5.01 15.17
N ASN A 68 19.71 4.28 15.80
CA ASN A 68 18.28 4.59 15.78
C ASN A 68 18.00 5.98 16.33
N LYS A 69 17.01 6.66 15.75
CA LYS A 69 16.47 7.90 16.28
C LYS A 69 15.31 7.58 17.21
N THR A 70 15.37 8.06 18.45
CA THR A 70 14.23 8.00 19.38
C THR A 70 13.38 9.27 19.26
N VAL A 71 12.07 9.11 19.07
CA VAL A 71 11.11 10.23 18.93
C VAL A 71 10.83 10.92 20.28
N GLY A 72 11.00 10.19 21.38
CA GLY A 72 10.75 10.71 22.74
C GLY A 72 9.28 10.75 23.13
N ALA A 73 8.42 10.06 22.38
CA ALA A 73 7.00 9.88 22.67
C ALA A 73 6.63 8.41 22.52
N ASN A 74 5.64 7.97 23.29
CA ASN A 74 5.06 6.63 23.25
C ASN A 74 3.57 6.63 22.87
N LEU A 75 2.98 7.80 22.62
CA LEU A 75 1.64 7.95 22.08
C LEU A 75 1.76 8.40 20.63
N ALA A 76 1.01 7.78 19.73
CA ALA A 76 0.97 8.17 18.34
C ALA A 76 -0.43 8.01 17.76
N ARG A 77 -0.73 8.81 16.74
CA ARG A 77 -1.93 8.70 15.92
C ARG A 77 -1.55 8.22 14.53
N PHE A 78 -2.18 7.16 14.06
CA PHE A 78 -2.01 6.68 12.71
C PHE A 78 -2.60 7.69 11.70
N ARG A 79 -1.85 7.97 10.64
CA ARG A 79 -2.23 8.88 9.55
C ARG A 79 -1.83 8.27 8.21
N GLN A 80 -2.51 8.70 7.16
CA GLN A 80 -2.06 8.50 5.79
C GLN A 80 -1.57 9.82 5.22
N VAL A 81 -0.38 9.79 4.62
CA VAL A 81 0.31 10.95 4.03
C VAL A 81 0.73 10.64 2.59
N ASN A 82 1.27 11.63 1.87
CA ASN A 82 1.76 11.47 0.49
C ASN A 82 0.73 10.89 -0.48
N LEU A 83 -0.57 11.14 -0.25
CA LEU A 83 -1.66 10.52 -1.01
C LEU A 83 -1.62 10.89 -2.50
N GLU A 84 -0.98 12.01 -2.86
CA GLU A 84 -0.79 12.40 -4.26
C GLU A 84 0.25 11.58 -5.02
N ASN A 85 1.10 10.80 -4.35
CA ASN A 85 2.20 10.07 -4.99
C ASN A 85 2.15 8.56 -4.69
N PRO A 86 1.72 7.73 -5.65
CA PRO A 86 1.54 6.29 -5.45
C PRO A 86 2.86 5.52 -5.24
N TYR A 87 4.01 6.13 -5.49
CA TYR A 87 5.32 5.50 -5.31
C TYR A 87 5.91 5.69 -3.90
N LEU A 88 5.23 6.45 -3.03
CA LEU A 88 5.67 6.70 -1.66
C LEU A 88 4.85 5.90 -0.66
N HIS A 89 5.46 5.58 0.49
CA HIS A 89 4.71 5.01 1.59
C HIS A 89 3.76 6.04 2.18
N HIS A 90 2.51 5.60 2.38
CA HIS A 90 1.44 6.45 2.88
C HIS A 90 1.28 6.36 4.40
N ASP A 91 1.59 5.20 4.98
CA ASP A 91 1.32 4.95 6.39
C ASP A 91 2.34 5.65 7.29
N ALA A 92 1.83 6.48 8.19
CA ALA A 92 2.64 7.25 9.12
C ALA A 92 2.03 7.29 10.53
N LEU A 93 2.89 7.61 11.49
CA LEU A 93 2.57 7.91 12.88
C LEU A 93 2.83 9.39 13.14
N GLU A 94 1.79 10.10 13.52
CA GLU A 94 1.83 11.47 14.00
C GLU A 94 1.92 11.47 15.54
N PHE A 95 2.87 12.20 16.09
CA PHE A 95 3.14 12.26 17.52
C PHE A 95 2.62 13.57 18.12
N PRO A 96 2.36 13.63 19.45
CA PRO A 96 1.88 14.85 20.12
C PRO A 96 2.81 16.08 19.98
N ASN A 97 4.09 15.86 19.68
CA ASN A 97 5.06 16.92 19.42
C ASN A 97 4.99 17.48 17.97
N GLY A 98 4.06 16.99 17.15
CA GLY A 98 3.90 17.35 15.73
C GLY A 98 4.83 16.60 14.77
N GLU A 99 5.71 15.74 15.27
CA GLU A 99 6.54 14.90 14.39
C GLU A 99 5.67 13.86 13.67
N THR A 100 5.98 13.59 12.41
CA THR A 100 5.34 12.51 11.64
C THR A 100 6.42 11.59 11.10
N VAL A 101 6.28 10.28 11.35
CA VAL A 101 7.24 9.25 10.94
C VAL A 101 6.53 8.18 10.12
N LEU A 102 7.10 7.79 8.98
CA LEU A 102 6.59 6.67 8.18
C LEU A 102 6.70 5.36 8.95
N VAL A 103 5.65 4.54 8.89
CA VAL A 103 5.62 3.22 9.54
C VAL A 103 6.78 2.33 9.07
N THR A 104 7.20 2.49 7.80
CA THR A 104 8.35 1.79 7.22
C THR A 104 9.68 2.08 7.91
N HIS A 105 9.81 3.22 8.59
CA HIS A 105 11.02 3.61 9.30
C HIS A 105 11.03 3.16 10.77
N LEU A 106 9.96 2.59 11.30
CA LEU A 106 9.93 2.14 12.70
C LEU A 106 10.95 1.01 12.90
N CYS A 107 11.63 0.94 14.04
CA CYS A 107 12.38 -0.26 14.39
C CYS A 107 11.44 -1.47 14.53
N GLN A 108 11.92 -2.66 14.15
CA GLN A 108 11.16 -3.90 14.25
C GLN A 108 10.98 -4.34 15.71
N GLY A 109 9.89 -5.02 16.01
CA GLY A 109 9.63 -5.61 17.32
C GLY A 109 9.06 -4.63 18.36
N GLN A 110 8.75 -3.40 17.96
CA GLN A 110 8.13 -2.42 18.85
C GLN A 110 6.67 -2.81 19.10
N ARG A 111 6.30 -2.83 20.37
CA ARG A 111 4.96 -3.20 20.83
C ARG A 111 4.12 -1.95 21.07
N ALA A 112 2.89 -1.97 20.56
CA ALA A 112 1.92 -0.92 20.76
C ALA A 112 0.54 -1.51 21.04
N THR A 113 -0.26 -0.84 21.86
CA THR A 113 -1.66 -1.18 22.11
C THR A 113 -2.55 -0.21 21.35
N VAL A 114 -3.59 -0.72 20.69
CA VAL A 114 -4.62 0.12 20.07
C VAL A 114 -5.47 0.75 21.17
N LEU A 115 -5.35 2.06 21.36
CA LEU A 115 -6.06 2.78 22.43
C LEU A 115 -7.48 3.12 22.00
N GLN A 116 -7.65 3.57 20.76
CA GLN A 116 -8.96 3.86 20.18
C GLN A 116 -8.92 3.81 18.65
N LEU A 117 -10.07 3.51 18.07
CA LEU A 117 -10.35 3.67 16.65
C LEU A 117 -10.96 5.07 16.41
N PRO A 118 -10.86 5.63 15.20
CA PRO A 118 -11.45 6.93 14.89
C PRO A 118 -12.97 6.94 15.14
N ALA A 119 -13.48 8.01 15.76
CA ALA A 119 -14.91 8.19 15.96
C ALA A 119 -15.61 8.35 14.60
N GLY A 120 -16.56 7.46 14.29
CA GLY A 120 -17.31 7.48 13.03
C GLY A 120 -17.32 6.16 12.26
N VAL A 121 -16.50 5.17 12.63
CA VAL A 121 -16.58 3.81 12.07
C VAL A 121 -17.67 2.98 12.77
N SER A 122 -18.92 3.42 12.66
CA SER A 122 -20.07 2.53 12.80
C SER A 122 -20.46 2.08 11.40
N GLY A 123 -19.84 0.99 10.94
CA GLY A 123 -20.21 0.18 9.77
C GLY A 123 -20.94 0.88 8.62
N GLU A 124 -20.25 1.67 7.81
CA GLU A 124 -20.63 1.88 6.42
C GLU A 124 -19.37 1.75 5.55
N ALA A 125 -19.36 0.67 4.77
CA ALA A 125 -18.39 0.45 3.72
C ALA A 125 -18.63 1.52 2.65
N ASP A 126 -17.79 2.54 2.62
CA ASP A 126 -17.66 3.38 1.43
C ASP A 126 -17.07 2.51 0.30
N HIS A 127 -17.99 1.97 -0.50
CA HIS A 127 -17.71 1.44 -1.82
C HIS A 127 -17.26 2.60 -2.72
N HIS A 128 -15.95 2.86 -2.76
CA HIS A 128 -15.35 3.54 -3.90
C HIS A 128 -14.74 2.49 -4.82
N HIS A 129 -15.54 2.11 -5.81
CA HIS A 129 -15.16 1.30 -6.95
C HIS A 129 -14.80 2.28 -8.08
N PRO A 130 -13.54 2.46 -8.49
CA PRO A 130 -13.28 2.77 -9.87
C PRO A 130 -13.33 1.44 -10.62
N ALA A 131 -14.26 1.36 -11.56
CA ALA A 131 -14.49 0.21 -12.41
C ALA A 131 -13.20 -0.20 -13.15
N ASP A 132 -13.01 -1.51 -13.24
CA ASP A 132 -12.27 -2.16 -14.30
C ASP A 132 -12.91 -1.82 -15.66
N GLU A 133 -12.32 -0.90 -16.42
CA GLU A 133 -12.44 -0.73 -17.87
C GLU A 133 -11.06 -0.21 -18.31
N ASP A 134 -10.13 -1.02 -18.82
CA ASP A 134 -10.12 -1.51 -20.19
C ASP A 134 -9.44 -2.88 -20.28
N ALA A 135 -10.25 -3.93 -20.42
CA ALA A 135 -9.82 -5.15 -21.09
C ALA A 135 -9.88 -4.92 -22.60
N GLU A 136 -8.77 -5.22 -23.28
CA GLU A 136 -8.69 -5.25 -24.74
C GLU A 136 -9.83 -6.04 -25.39
N PRO A 137 -10.33 -5.60 -26.56
CA PRO A 137 -10.90 -6.52 -27.53
C PRO A 137 -9.94 -6.70 -28.71
N ALA A 138 -9.35 -7.89 -28.80
CA ALA A 138 -8.84 -8.41 -30.05
C ALA A 138 -10.01 -8.61 -31.03
N THR A 139 -10.05 -7.89 -32.16
CA THR A 139 -10.68 -8.35 -33.42
C THR A 139 -10.16 -7.55 -34.63
N ALA A 140 -9.37 -8.18 -35.50
CA ALA A 140 -9.37 -7.89 -36.95
C ALA A 140 -10.60 -8.62 -37.55
N PRO A 141 -11.29 -8.14 -38.60
CA PRO A 141 -10.69 -7.89 -39.93
C PRO A 141 -11.34 -6.72 -40.73
N THR A 142 -10.69 -6.23 -41.79
CA THR A 142 -11.42 -5.69 -42.96
C THR A 142 -10.59 -5.81 -44.22
N GLU A 143 -11.09 -6.60 -45.17
CA GLU A 143 -10.63 -6.69 -46.55
C GLU A 143 -11.15 -5.52 -47.41
N GLU A 144 -10.43 -5.30 -48.51
CA GLU A 144 -10.90 -4.87 -49.83
C GLU A 144 -11.35 -3.41 -50.08
N ALA A 145 -10.53 -2.70 -50.86
CA ALA A 145 -11.02 -1.77 -51.88
C ALA A 145 -10.08 -1.82 -53.10
N GLY A 146 -10.34 -2.78 -53.99
CA GLY A 146 -9.86 -2.76 -55.36
C GLY A 146 -10.77 -1.92 -56.24
N GLN A 147 -10.21 -0.96 -56.98
CA GLN A 147 -10.84 -0.41 -58.17
C GLN A 147 -9.86 -0.37 -59.36
N ARG A 148 -9.98 -1.45 -60.14
CA ARG A 148 -9.72 -1.80 -61.55
C ARG A 148 -8.93 -0.89 -62.54
N PRO A 149 -8.30 -1.52 -63.57
CA PRO A 149 -7.33 -0.93 -64.51
C PRO A 149 -7.96 -0.46 -65.84
N PRO A 150 -7.15 0.04 -66.80
CA PRO A 150 -6.67 -0.76 -67.96
C PRO A 150 -5.22 -0.39 -68.36
N ALA A 151 -4.52 -0.89 -69.38
CA ALA A 151 -4.36 -2.14 -70.15
C ALA A 151 -3.15 -1.89 -71.11
N LEU A 152 -2.55 -2.98 -71.66
CA LEU A 152 -1.59 -3.05 -72.79
C LEU A 152 -0.10 -2.77 -72.45
N ALA A 153 0.93 -3.55 -72.83
CA ALA A 153 1.13 -4.65 -73.80
C ALA A 153 2.19 -5.64 -73.23
N GLY A 154 2.10 -6.97 -73.38
CA GLY A 154 2.42 -7.76 -74.59
C GLY A 154 3.89 -8.26 -74.54
N ALA A 155 4.17 -9.41 -73.93
CA ALA A 155 4.46 -10.74 -74.53
C ALA A 155 5.98 -11.00 -74.82
N MET A 156 6.63 -11.93 -74.10
CA MET A 156 7.03 -13.31 -74.52
C MET A 156 8.13 -13.31 -75.61
N ALA A 157 9.37 -13.77 -75.42
CA ALA A 157 9.92 -15.09 -75.05
C ALA A 157 10.82 -15.61 -76.21
N SER A 158 11.81 -16.41 -75.85
CA SER A 158 12.98 -16.92 -76.56
C SER A 158 12.81 -17.56 -77.95
N ASP A 159 13.85 -17.41 -78.79
CA ASP A 159 14.72 -18.50 -79.27
C ASP A 159 16.17 -17.98 -79.32
#